data_AF-A0A8S3FIE5-F1
#
_entry.id   AF-A0A8S3FIE5-F1
#
_cell.length_a   1.000
_cell.length_b   1.000
_cell.length_c   1.000
_cell.angle_alpha   90.00
_cell.angle_beta   90.00
_cell.angle_gamma   90.00
#
_symmetry.space_group_name_H-M   'P 1'
#
loop_
_entity.id
_entity.type
_entity.pdbx_description
1 polymer ?
#
loop_
_entity_poly.entity_id
_entity_poly.type
_entity_poly.pdbx_seq_one_letter_code
_entity_poly.pdbx_strand_id
1 'polypeptide(L)'
;MSPIYRKISERSDGSESGVGSESNPYSDGENRLEIISETYEREAIHLIEIEKDFICQLELGVQLYSRPLKHYLISSNEHAKLFQNIEKILAISRYQLNRLQSLSERTIISHIGRIFHEKVQLICEAFTRYISGYAEACSQLKQLSKCASFQRFIQGNNSNLSIEQFLQIPLNHIDNLANQLDTLCCICENANDANYLLHVLKELRQCSLYNESSTSQHHCTTT
;
A
#
# COMPACT_ATOMS: atom_id res chain seq x y z
N MET A 1 20.10 11.50 -6.24
CA MET A 1 19.98 12.94 -6.58
C MET A 1 19.14 13.04 -7.84
N SER A 2 17.93 13.59 -7.71
CA SER A 2 16.90 13.62 -8.76
C SER A 2 17.21 14.63 -9.87
N PRO A 3 16.94 14.31 -11.15
CA PRO A 3 17.33 15.14 -12.29
C PRO A 3 16.27 16.21 -12.62
N ILE A 4 16.30 17.36 -11.93
CA ILE A 4 15.45 18.53 -12.27
C ILE A 4 16.27 19.82 -12.51
N TYR A 5 17.60 19.74 -12.64
CA TYR A 5 18.40 20.92 -13.00
C TYR A 5 19.29 20.67 -14.21
N ARG A 6 18.73 20.86 -15.41
CA ARG A 6 19.47 21.34 -16.58
C ARG A 6 18.52 21.73 -17.71
N LYS A 7 18.12 23.00 -17.71
CA LYS A 7 17.79 23.75 -18.92
C LYS A 7 17.80 25.23 -18.55
N ILE A 8 18.89 25.91 -18.90
CA ILE A 8 18.96 27.32 -19.32
C ILE A 8 20.43 27.56 -19.76
N SER A 9 20.58 28.29 -20.88
CA SER A 9 21.82 28.65 -21.59
C SER A 9 22.34 27.50 -22.48
N GLU A 10 22.40 27.62 -23.81
CA GLU A 10 22.89 28.74 -24.61
C GLU A 10 22.16 28.85 -25.97
N ARG A 11 21.93 30.09 -26.43
CA ARG A 11 21.73 30.44 -27.84
C ARG A 11 23.10 30.69 -28.47
N SER A 12 23.32 30.28 -29.73
CA SER A 12 23.83 31.12 -30.83
C SER A 12 23.95 30.33 -32.15
N ASP A 13 23.28 30.89 -33.17
CA ASP A 13 23.53 30.95 -34.62
C ASP A 13 24.02 29.75 -35.46
N GLY A 14 23.26 29.49 -36.53
CA GLY A 14 23.66 28.68 -37.67
C GLY A 14 22.53 28.55 -38.68
N SER A 15 22.49 29.44 -39.66
CA SER A 15 21.57 29.47 -40.79
C SER A 15 21.73 28.25 -41.70
N GLU A 16 20.63 27.60 -42.12
CA GLU A 16 20.54 26.99 -43.46
C GLU A 16 19.10 26.67 -43.87
N SER A 17 18.82 26.99 -45.13
CA SER A 17 17.55 26.90 -45.85
C SER A 17 17.14 25.46 -46.18
N GLY A 18 15.87 25.11 -45.96
CA GLY A 18 15.33 23.81 -46.39
C GLY A 18 13.80 23.76 -46.37
N VAL A 19 13.23 23.61 -47.57
CA VAL A 19 11.84 23.36 -48.00
C VAL A 19 10.87 22.84 -46.91
N GLY A 20 9.78 23.58 -46.75
CA GLY A 20 8.72 23.31 -45.78
C GLY A 20 7.95 22.01 -46.03
N SER A 21 7.84 21.22 -44.97
CA SER A 21 6.64 20.47 -44.63
C SER A 21 6.22 21.00 -43.26
N GLU A 22 5.13 21.76 -43.20
CA GLU A 22 4.58 22.28 -41.94
C GLU A 22 4.02 21.11 -41.12
N SER A 23 4.88 20.45 -40.34
CA SER A 23 4.46 19.65 -39.20
C SER A 23 4.01 20.62 -38.11
N ASN A 24 2.70 20.62 -37.82
CA ASN A 24 2.09 21.48 -36.80
C ASN A 24 2.75 21.23 -35.43
N PRO A 25 3.53 22.18 -34.89
CA PRO A 25 4.29 21.98 -33.64
C PRO A 25 3.41 21.97 -32.39
N TYR A 26 2.09 22.19 -32.54
CA TYR A 26 1.11 22.14 -31.45
C TYR A 26 0.51 20.74 -31.21
N SER A 27 0.64 19.81 -32.16
CA SER A 27 0.00 18.48 -32.05
C SER A 27 0.71 17.53 -31.07
N ASP A 28 1.98 17.80 -30.74
CA ASP A 28 2.81 16.93 -29.90
C ASP A 28 2.59 17.20 -28.39
N GLY A 29 2.12 18.41 -28.05
CA GLY A 29 1.82 18.81 -26.67
C GLY A 29 0.48 18.28 -26.15
N GLU A 30 -0.58 18.34 -26.97
CA GLU A 30 -1.91 17.82 -26.60
C GLU A 30 -1.92 16.29 -26.48
N ASN A 31 -1.28 15.59 -27.42
CA ASN A 31 -1.16 14.13 -27.38
C ASN A 31 -0.36 13.65 -26.15
N ARG A 32 0.67 14.41 -25.75
CA ARG A 32 1.46 14.09 -24.55
C ARG A 32 0.68 14.29 -23.24
N LEU A 33 -0.14 15.34 -23.14
CA LEU A 33 -1.00 15.57 -21.97
C LEU A 33 -2.09 14.50 -21.85
N GLU A 34 -2.66 14.08 -22.99
CA GLU A 34 -3.65 13.00 -23.05
C GLU A 34 -3.07 11.66 -22.57
N ILE A 35 -1.86 11.30 -23.03
CA ILE A 35 -1.15 10.08 -22.61
C ILE A 35 -0.79 10.09 -21.11
N ILE A 36 -0.39 11.24 -20.54
CA ILE A 36 -0.07 11.36 -19.11
C ILE A 36 -1.34 11.19 -18.27
N SER A 37 -2.45 11.79 -18.69
CA SER A 37 -3.76 11.65 -18.05
C SER A 37 -4.24 10.19 -18.05
N GLU A 38 -4.12 9.47 -19.18
CA GLU A 38 -4.48 8.05 -19.28
C GLU A 38 -3.60 7.15 -18.41
N THR A 39 -2.30 7.49 -18.31
CA THR A 39 -1.38 6.75 -17.44
C THR A 39 -1.74 6.95 -15.97
N TYR A 40 -2.03 8.18 -15.57
CA TYR A 40 -2.42 8.51 -14.20
C TYR A 40 -3.73 7.81 -13.80
N GLU A 41 -4.72 7.78 -14.69
CA GLU A 41 -5.97 7.06 -14.49
C GLU A 41 -5.75 5.54 -14.29
N ARG A 42 -4.90 4.93 -15.11
CA ARG A 42 -4.57 3.50 -14.97
C ARG A 42 -3.91 3.18 -13.63
N GLU A 43 -2.95 4.00 -13.21
CA GLU A 43 -2.27 3.82 -11.92
C GLU A 43 -3.20 4.08 -10.72
N ALA A 44 -4.15 5.00 -10.87
CA ALA A 44 -5.20 5.24 -9.88
C ALA A 44 -6.15 4.03 -9.73
N ILE A 45 -6.56 3.42 -10.84
CA ILE A 45 -7.35 2.19 -10.82
C ILE A 45 -6.55 1.05 -10.19
N HIS A 46 -5.26 0.94 -10.52
CA HIS A 46 -4.40 -0.09 -9.94
C HIS A 46 -4.29 0.04 -8.40
N LEU A 47 -4.21 1.26 -7.86
CA LEU A 47 -4.26 1.53 -6.43
C LEU A 47 -5.55 1.00 -5.78
N ILE A 48 -6.69 1.17 -6.45
CA ILE A 48 -7.98 0.66 -5.96
C ILE A 48 -7.98 -0.88 -5.94
N GLU A 49 -7.42 -1.52 -6.96
CA GLU A 49 -7.30 -2.98 -7.01
C GLU A 49 -6.37 -3.52 -5.91
N ILE A 50 -5.27 -2.82 -5.60
CA ILE A 50 -4.39 -3.16 -4.45
C ILE A 50 -5.19 -3.15 -3.14
N GLU A 51 -6.02 -2.14 -2.93
CA GLU A 51 -6.84 -2.02 -1.71
C GLU A 51 -7.92 -3.12 -1.64
N LYS A 52 -8.57 -3.44 -2.76
CA LYS A 52 -9.57 -4.51 -2.85
C LYS A 52 -8.97 -5.88 -2.54
N ASP A 53 -7.84 -6.19 -3.18
CA ASP A 53 -7.13 -7.46 -2.98
C ASP A 53 -6.69 -7.61 -1.52
N PHE A 54 -6.12 -6.55 -0.94
CA PHE A 54 -5.77 -6.53 0.48
C PHE A 54 -6.96 -6.83 1.39
N ILE A 55 -8.09 -6.13 1.20
CA ILE A 55 -9.31 -6.36 1.99
C ILE A 55 -9.78 -7.80 1.84
N CYS A 56 -9.81 -8.34 0.62
CA CYS A 56 -10.25 -9.71 0.35
C CYS A 56 -9.40 -10.73 1.10
N GLN A 57 -8.07 -10.65 0.97
CA GLN A 57 -7.17 -11.59 1.63
C GLN A 57 -7.20 -11.45 3.16
N LEU A 58 -7.29 -10.22 3.67
CA LEU A 58 -7.35 -9.95 5.11
C LEU A 58 -8.66 -10.46 5.71
N GLU A 59 -9.79 -10.26 5.03
CA GLU A 59 -11.09 -10.80 5.41
C GLU A 59 -11.08 -12.32 5.46
N LEU A 60 -10.54 -12.96 4.43
CA LEU A 60 -10.40 -14.39 4.36
C LEU A 60 -9.63 -14.91 5.58
N GLY A 61 -8.44 -14.37 5.85
CA GLY A 61 -7.66 -14.79 7.01
C GLY A 61 -8.31 -14.49 8.36
N VAL A 62 -9.07 -13.39 8.49
CA VAL A 62 -9.86 -13.10 9.70
C VAL A 62 -10.94 -14.16 9.92
N GLN A 63 -11.62 -14.59 8.85
CA GLN A 63 -12.66 -15.63 8.92
C GLN A 63 -12.07 -17.02 9.17
N LEU A 64 -10.92 -17.33 8.56
CA LEU A 64 -10.26 -18.62 8.69
C LEU A 64 -9.54 -18.79 10.03
N TYR A 65 -8.93 -17.73 10.57
CA TYR A 65 -8.01 -17.82 11.71
C TYR A 65 -8.46 -16.97 12.90
N SER A 66 -8.55 -15.65 12.74
CA SER A 66 -8.77 -14.74 13.87
C SER A 66 -10.05 -15.06 14.64
N ARG A 67 -11.19 -15.13 13.95
CA ARG A 67 -12.51 -15.31 14.61
C ARG A 67 -12.67 -16.72 15.22
N PRO A 68 -12.34 -17.82 14.52
CA PRO A 68 -12.48 -19.16 15.09
C PRO A 68 -11.58 -19.39 16.32
N LEU A 69 -10.34 -18.88 16.29
CA LEU A 69 -9.38 -19.09 17.39
C LEU A 69 -9.80 -18.33 18.67
N LYS A 70 -10.42 -17.16 18.54
CA LYS A 70 -10.81 -16.27 19.65
C LYS A 70 -11.65 -16.95 20.75
N HIS A 71 -12.51 -17.89 20.37
CA HIS A 71 -13.53 -18.42 21.26
C HIS A 71 -13.25 -19.83 21.78
N TYR A 72 -12.36 -20.59 21.14
CA TYR A 72 -12.30 -22.04 21.36
C TYR A 72 -10.91 -22.63 21.61
N LEU A 73 -9.83 -21.98 21.19
CA LEU A 73 -8.51 -22.64 21.13
C LEU A 73 -7.40 -21.90 21.84
N ILE A 74 -7.52 -20.57 21.97
CA ILE A 74 -6.51 -19.73 22.61
C ILE A 74 -7.18 -18.75 23.56
N SER A 75 -6.44 -18.32 24.59
CA SER A 75 -6.90 -17.28 25.51
C SER A 75 -7.02 -15.92 24.81
N SER A 76 -7.80 -15.01 25.40
CA SER A 76 -7.95 -13.65 24.86
C SER A 76 -6.61 -12.91 24.77
N ASN A 77 -5.67 -13.18 25.67
CA ASN A 77 -4.34 -12.58 25.66
C ASN A 77 -3.48 -13.12 24.49
N GLU A 78 -3.48 -14.44 24.28
CA GLU A 78 -2.78 -15.06 23.14
C GLU A 78 -3.38 -14.61 21.81
N HIS A 79 -4.71 -14.48 21.74
CA HIS A 79 -5.42 -13.93 20.59
C HIS A 79 -5.00 -12.49 20.30
N ALA A 80 -5.00 -11.63 21.31
CA ALA A 80 -4.59 -10.24 21.18
C ALA A 80 -3.12 -10.09 20.76
N LYS A 81 -2.23 -10.96 21.22
CA LYS A 81 -0.82 -10.97 20.78
C LYS A 81 -0.66 -11.44 19.34
N LEU A 82 -1.39 -12.48 18.95
CA LEU A 82 -1.28 -13.08 17.62
C LEU A 82 -1.88 -12.19 16.52
N PHE A 83 -3.09 -11.65 16.74
CA PHE A 83 -3.84 -10.91 15.73
C PHE A 83 -3.87 -9.40 15.95
N GLN A 84 -3.39 -8.93 17.11
CA GLN A 84 -3.21 -7.51 17.41
C GLN A 84 -4.47 -6.68 17.08
N ASN A 85 -4.33 -5.68 16.21
CA ASN A 85 -5.38 -4.79 15.74
C ASN A 85 -5.78 -5.06 14.28
N ILE A 86 -5.64 -6.29 13.78
CA ILE A 86 -5.91 -6.63 12.37
C ILE A 86 -7.33 -6.28 11.92
N GLU A 87 -8.33 -6.43 12.80
CA GLU A 87 -9.72 -6.05 12.49
C GLU A 87 -9.91 -4.53 12.40
N LYS A 88 -9.13 -3.74 13.16
CA LYS A 88 -9.11 -2.28 13.04
C LYS A 88 -8.53 -1.87 11.69
N ILE A 89 -7.43 -2.51 11.27
CA ILE A 89 -6.82 -2.28 9.94
C ILE A 89 -7.85 -2.58 8.84
N LEU A 90 -8.49 -3.74 8.90
CA LEU A 90 -9.54 -4.12 7.95
C LEU A 90 -10.67 -3.09 7.86
N ALA A 91 -11.15 -2.58 9.01
CA ALA A 91 -12.20 -1.58 9.04
C ALA A 91 -11.77 -0.24 8.40
N ILE A 92 -10.53 0.19 8.66
CA ILE A 92 -9.96 1.41 8.07
C ILE A 92 -9.84 1.26 6.54
N SER A 93 -9.31 0.14 6.07
CA SER A 93 -9.15 -0.14 4.64
C SER A 93 -10.49 -0.20 3.91
N ARG A 94 -11.50 -0.86 4.47
CA ARG A 94 -12.87 -0.82 3.91
C ARG A 94 -13.42 0.59 3.82
N TYR A 95 -13.21 1.41 4.85
CA TYR A 95 -13.62 2.81 4.80
C TYR A 95 -12.89 3.55 3.67
N GLN A 96 -11.59 3.33 3.52
CA GLN A 96 -10.77 3.96 2.49
C GLN A 96 -11.23 3.56 1.08
N LEU A 97 -11.42 2.26 0.83
CA LEU A 97 -11.93 1.75 -0.43
C LEU A 97 -13.31 2.33 -0.76
N ASN A 98 -14.22 2.37 0.21
CA ASN A 98 -15.55 2.96 0.01
C ASN A 98 -15.45 4.44 -0.38
N ARG A 99 -14.53 5.21 0.24
CA ARG A 99 -14.30 6.61 -0.16
C ARG A 99 -13.75 6.70 -1.58
N LEU A 100 -12.81 5.84 -1.93
CA LEU A 100 -12.25 5.75 -3.28
C LEU A 100 -13.30 5.30 -4.32
N GLN A 101 -14.36 4.59 -3.95
CA GLN A 101 -15.41 4.14 -4.90
C GLN A 101 -16.65 5.04 -4.92
N SER A 102 -16.86 5.86 -3.88
CA SER A 102 -18.07 6.69 -3.71
C SER A 102 -18.14 7.91 -4.64
N LEU A 103 -17.04 8.23 -5.31
CA LEU A 103 -16.93 9.37 -6.22
C LEU A 103 -16.94 8.85 -7.67
N SER A 104 -17.26 9.71 -8.64
CA SER A 104 -17.10 9.33 -10.05
C SER A 104 -15.62 9.10 -10.37
N GLU A 105 -15.30 8.19 -11.31
CA GLU A 105 -13.92 7.85 -11.69
C GLU A 105 -13.04 9.09 -11.88
N ARG A 106 -13.51 10.07 -12.66
CA ARG A 106 -12.79 11.35 -12.88
C ARG A 106 -12.58 12.19 -11.62
N THR A 107 -13.50 12.16 -10.66
CA THR A 107 -13.38 12.90 -9.41
C THR A 107 -12.46 12.19 -8.41
N ILE A 108 -12.43 10.86 -8.41
CA ILE A 108 -11.50 10.07 -7.60
C ILE A 108 -10.08 10.39 -8.01
N ILE A 109 -9.79 10.24 -9.31
CA ILE A 109 -8.49 10.43 -9.92
C ILE A 109 -7.91 11.80 -9.53
N SER A 110 -8.71 12.86 -9.57
CA SER A 110 -8.25 14.21 -9.22
C SER A 110 -8.00 14.48 -7.72
N HIS A 111 -8.36 13.56 -6.82
CA HIS A 111 -8.38 13.78 -5.37
C HIS A 111 -7.85 12.61 -4.53
N ILE A 112 -7.12 11.65 -5.12
CA ILE A 112 -6.61 10.47 -4.41
C ILE A 112 -5.79 10.90 -3.18
N GLY A 113 -4.86 11.84 -3.37
CA GLY A 113 -4.02 12.37 -2.30
C GLY A 113 -4.86 12.88 -1.14
N ARG A 114 -5.84 13.73 -1.42
CA ARG A 114 -6.74 14.27 -0.41
C ARG A 114 -7.52 13.17 0.32
N ILE A 115 -8.04 12.17 -0.40
CA ILE A 115 -8.83 11.08 0.18
C ILE A 115 -7.99 10.27 1.18
N PHE A 116 -6.74 9.96 0.85
CA PHE A 116 -5.82 9.31 1.80
C PHE A 116 -5.41 10.24 2.95
N HIS A 117 -5.14 11.52 2.65
CA HIS A 117 -4.70 12.49 3.64
C HIS A 117 -5.73 12.69 4.76
N GLU A 118 -7.04 12.64 4.48
CA GLU A 118 -8.11 12.74 5.49
C GLU A 118 -7.99 11.70 6.63
N LYS A 119 -7.37 10.54 6.37
CA LYS A 119 -7.22 9.45 7.34
C LYS A 119 -5.79 8.96 7.54
N VAL A 120 -4.79 9.62 6.98
CA VAL A 120 -3.39 9.17 7.01
C VAL A 120 -2.91 8.85 8.43
N GLN A 121 -3.20 9.72 9.41
CA GLN A 121 -2.79 9.50 10.80
C GLN A 121 -3.40 8.23 11.40
N LEU A 122 -4.68 7.96 11.10
CA LEU A 122 -5.37 6.77 11.60
C LEU A 122 -4.85 5.48 10.94
N ILE A 123 -4.55 5.55 9.63
CA ILE A 123 -3.91 4.47 8.87
C ILE A 123 -2.54 4.18 9.50
N CYS A 124 -1.68 5.19 9.59
CA CYS A 124 -0.33 5.08 10.12
C CYS A 124 -0.30 4.54 11.56
N GLU A 125 -1.17 5.02 12.45
CA GLU A 125 -1.27 4.52 13.83
C GLU A 125 -1.60 3.01 13.84
N ALA A 126 -2.57 2.58 13.03
CA ALA A 126 -2.99 1.19 12.97
C ALA A 126 -1.90 0.27 12.41
N PHE A 127 -1.24 0.66 11.31
CA PHE A 127 -0.16 -0.13 10.72
C PHE A 127 1.09 -0.12 11.61
N THR A 128 1.48 1.02 12.19
CA THR A 128 2.63 1.10 13.10
C THR A 128 2.45 0.16 14.28
N ARG A 129 1.27 0.17 14.91
CA ARG A 129 0.97 -0.76 16.01
C ARG A 129 1.15 -2.22 15.60
N TYR A 130 0.62 -2.60 14.45
CA TYR A 130 0.68 -3.96 13.95
C TYR A 130 2.11 -4.40 13.61
N ILE A 131 2.87 -3.54 12.91
CA ILE A 131 4.26 -3.78 12.51
C ILE A 131 5.14 -3.93 13.75
N SER A 132 5.01 -3.03 14.73
CA SER A 132 5.80 -3.10 15.97
C SER A 132 5.52 -4.36 16.80
N GLY A 133 4.29 -4.88 16.78
CA GLY A 133 3.94 -6.11 17.48
C GLY A 133 4.16 -7.40 16.68
N TYR A 134 4.58 -7.32 15.42
CA TYR A 134 4.68 -8.48 14.53
C TYR A 134 5.67 -9.54 15.02
N ALA A 135 6.80 -9.14 15.61
CA ALA A 135 7.77 -10.08 16.18
C ALA A 135 7.20 -10.86 17.38
N GLU A 136 6.38 -10.21 18.21
CA GLU A 136 5.67 -10.87 19.30
C GLU A 136 4.60 -11.83 18.76
N ALA A 137 3.84 -11.43 17.72
CA ALA A 137 2.88 -12.29 17.05
C ALA A 137 3.55 -13.56 16.48
N CYS A 138 4.71 -13.42 15.83
CA CYS A 138 5.51 -14.56 15.35
C CYS A 138 5.95 -15.49 16.49
N SER A 139 6.38 -14.91 17.62
CA SER A 139 6.79 -15.68 18.79
C SER A 139 5.61 -16.42 19.42
N GLN A 140 4.44 -15.77 19.50
CA GLN A 140 3.20 -16.37 19.96
C GLN A 140 2.75 -17.51 19.04
N LEU A 141 2.84 -17.33 17.72
CA LEU A 141 2.54 -18.38 16.76
C LEU A 141 3.43 -19.61 16.97
N LYS A 142 4.75 -19.41 17.11
CA LYS A 142 5.70 -20.51 17.41
C LYS A 142 5.35 -21.26 18.71
N GLN A 143 4.84 -20.57 19.72
CA GLN A 143 4.41 -21.20 20.97
C GLN A 143 3.13 -22.01 20.76
N LEU A 144 2.12 -21.44 20.10
CA LEU A 144 0.85 -22.11 19.80
C LEU A 144 1.03 -23.32 18.91
N SER A 145 1.98 -23.28 17.96
CA SER A 145 2.34 -24.41 17.10
C SER A 145 2.89 -25.62 17.86
N LYS A 146 3.19 -25.52 19.16
CA LYS A 146 3.53 -26.68 20.01
C LYS A 146 2.29 -27.38 20.59
N CYS A 147 1.13 -26.73 20.53
CA CYS A 147 -0.12 -27.25 21.05
C CYS A 147 -0.83 -28.13 20.01
N ALA A 148 -1.12 -29.38 20.36
CA ALA A 148 -1.73 -30.34 19.44
C ALA A 148 -3.12 -29.92 18.94
N SER A 149 -3.93 -29.26 19.77
CA SER A 149 -5.25 -28.76 19.36
C SER A 149 -5.13 -27.66 18.32
N PHE A 150 -4.17 -26.75 18.49
CA PHE A 150 -3.88 -25.69 17.53
C PHE A 150 -3.36 -26.28 16.21
N GLN A 151 -2.41 -27.22 16.24
CA GLN A 151 -1.92 -27.89 15.03
C GLN A 151 -3.03 -28.59 14.25
N ARG A 152 -3.92 -29.32 14.94
CA ARG A 152 -5.07 -29.97 14.29
C ARG A 152 -6.02 -28.95 13.66
N PHE A 153 -6.24 -27.81 14.30
CA PHE A 153 -7.04 -26.73 13.73
C PHE A 153 -6.41 -26.18 12.44
N ILE A 154 -5.11 -25.89 12.46
CA ILE A 154 -4.38 -25.40 11.28
C ILE A 154 -4.42 -26.44 10.15
N GLN A 155 -4.17 -27.71 10.44
CA GLN A 155 -4.21 -28.80 9.46
C GLN A 155 -5.62 -29.07 8.91
N GLY A 156 -6.66 -28.89 9.72
CA GLY A 156 -8.06 -29.02 9.29
C GLY A 156 -8.50 -27.89 8.37
N ASN A 157 -7.74 -26.80 8.29
CA ASN A 157 -8.02 -25.67 7.45
C ASN A 157 -7.32 -25.84 6.08
N ASN A 158 -8.02 -26.43 5.11
CA ASN A 158 -7.51 -26.73 3.76
C ASN A 158 -7.38 -25.49 2.84
N SER A 159 -7.10 -24.32 3.42
CA SER A 159 -6.93 -23.08 2.66
C SER A 159 -5.53 -22.99 2.05
N ASN A 160 -5.41 -22.36 0.88
CA ASN A 160 -4.12 -22.03 0.28
C ASN A 160 -3.38 -20.89 1.01
N LEU A 161 -4.10 -20.12 1.84
CA LEU A 161 -3.54 -19.04 2.65
C LEU A 161 -3.17 -19.61 4.02
N SER A 162 -1.88 -19.75 4.33
CA SER A 162 -1.42 -20.17 5.66
C SER A 162 -1.59 -19.06 6.71
N ILE A 163 -1.55 -19.41 8.00
CA ILE A 163 -1.63 -18.41 9.07
C ILE A 163 -0.39 -17.50 9.09
N GLU A 164 0.79 -18.02 8.76
CA GLU A 164 2.01 -17.23 8.61
C GLU A 164 1.87 -16.20 7.49
N GLN A 165 1.36 -16.64 6.32
CA GLN A 165 1.10 -15.76 5.19
C GLN A 165 0.06 -14.69 5.56
N PHE A 166 -1.02 -15.09 6.24
CA PHE A 166 -2.06 -14.17 6.71
C PHE A 166 -1.48 -13.05 7.59
N LEU A 167 -0.61 -13.39 8.55
CA LEU A 167 -0.01 -12.40 9.44
C LEU A 167 0.92 -11.43 8.69
N GLN A 168 1.47 -11.81 7.54
CA GLN A 168 2.31 -10.97 6.69
C GLN A 168 1.54 -9.99 5.81
N ILE A 169 0.25 -10.25 5.54
CA ILE A 169 -0.56 -9.45 4.60
C ILE A 169 -0.50 -7.93 4.92
N PRO A 170 -0.67 -7.46 6.18
CA PRO A 170 -0.56 -6.03 6.48
C PRO A 170 0.83 -5.44 6.25
N LEU A 171 1.90 -6.23 6.43
CA LEU A 171 3.28 -5.78 6.19
C LEU A 171 3.52 -5.60 4.70
N ASN A 172 3.09 -6.56 3.89
CA ASN A 172 3.25 -6.48 2.44
C ASN A 172 2.40 -5.35 1.85
N HIS A 173 1.19 -5.14 2.39
CA HIS A 173 0.28 -4.14 1.87
C HIS A 173 0.77 -2.71 2.10
N ILE A 174 1.35 -2.38 3.26
CA ILE A 174 1.84 -1.01 3.50
C ILE A 174 2.94 -0.63 2.49
N ASP A 175 3.80 -1.58 2.12
CA ASP A 175 4.86 -1.38 1.13
C ASP A 175 4.29 -1.27 -0.29
N ASN A 176 3.36 -2.14 -0.66
CA ASN A 176 2.67 -2.08 -1.96
C ASN A 176 1.93 -0.75 -2.13
N LEU A 177 1.23 -0.31 -1.08
CA LEU A 177 0.50 0.96 -1.07
C LEU A 177 1.45 2.15 -1.20
N ALA A 178 2.55 2.17 -0.44
CA ALA A 178 3.55 3.23 -0.53
C ALA A 178 4.21 3.28 -1.93
N ASN A 179 4.54 2.13 -2.52
CA ASN A 179 5.12 2.06 -3.86
C ASN A 179 4.15 2.59 -4.92
N GLN A 180 2.87 2.23 -4.84
CA GLN A 180 1.87 2.72 -5.79
C GLN A 180 1.62 4.23 -5.66
N LEU A 181 1.61 4.76 -4.43
CA LEU A 181 1.49 6.19 -4.19
C LEU A 181 2.72 6.97 -4.67
N ASP A 182 3.92 6.39 -4.61
CA ASP A 182 5.15 6.98 -5.17
C ASP A 182 5.08 7.08 -6.70
N THR A 183 4.58 6.02 -7.36
CA THR A 183 4.28 6.05 -8.79
C THR A 183 3.33 7.21 -9.10
N LEU A 184 2.19 7.28 -8.41
CA LEU A 184 1.21 8.36 -8.60
C LEU A 184 1.79 9.75 -8.34
N CYS A 185 2.66 9.93 -7.34
CA CYS A 185 3.35 11.20 -7.09
C CYS A 185 4.16 11.67 -8.31
N CYS A 186 4.82 10.74 -9.02
CA CYS A 186 5.68 11.07 -10.15
C CYS A 186 4.91 11.53 -11.40
N ILE A 187 3.65 11.14 -11.52
CA ILE A 187 2.81 11.41 -12.70
C ILE A 187 1.62 12.35 -12.41
N CYS A 188 1.40 12.75 -11.16
CA CYS A 188 0.31 13.65 -10.78
C CYS A 188 0.56 15.08 -11.31
N GLU A 189 -0.31 15.55 -12.20
CA GLU A 189 -0.27 16.93 -12.72
C GLU A 189 -0.99 17.93 -11.80
N ASN A 190 -1.92 17.46 -10.96
CA ASN A 190 -2.64 18.30 -10.01
C ASN A 190 -1.75 18.65 -8.82
N ALA A 191 -1.13 19.82 -8.85
CA ALA A 191 -0.22 20.29 -7.79
C ALA A 191 -0.82 20.24 -6.37
N ASN A 192 -2.13 20.48 -6.22
CA ASN A 192 -2.77 20.41 -4.90
C ASN A 192 -2.86 18.97 -4.40
N ASP A 193 -3.25 18.03 -5.26
CA ASP A 193 -3.35 16.62 -4.88
C ASP A 193 -1.98 15.96 -4.73
N ALA A 194 -1.00 16.37 -5.55
CA ALA A 194 0.40 15.94 -5.44
C ALA A 194 0.99 16.27 -4.06
N ASN A 195 0.70 17.43 -3.48
CA ASN A 195 1.15 17.78 -2.13
C ASN A 195 0.56 16.83 -1.07
N TYR A 196 -0.72 16.47 -1.20
CA TYR A 196 -1.34 15.50 -0.31
C TYR A 196 -0.74 14.10 -0.49
N LEU A 197 -0.54 13.65 -1.73
CA LEU A 197 0.09 12.36 -2.04
C LEU A 197 1.50 12.28 -1.44
N LEU A 198 2.32 13.32 -1.61
CA LEU A 198 3.68 13.37 -1.05
C LEU A 198 3.68 13.30 0.47
N HIS A 199 2.76 14.02 1.12
CA HIS A 199 2.60 13.94 2.57
C HIS A 199 2.21 12.53 3.02
N VAL A 200 1.19 11.94 2.39
CA VAL A 200 0.74 10.58 2.69
C VAL A 200 1.88 9.58 2.52
N LEU A 201 2.58 9.64 1.38
CA LEU A 201 3.69 8.75 1.08
C LEU A 201 4.80 8.83 2.15
N LYS A 202 5.13 10.03 2.61
CA LYS A 202 6.14 10.22 3.66
C LYS A 202 5.72 9.55 4.96
N GLU A 203 4.46 9.70 5.37
CA GLU A 203 3.93 9.09 6.59
C GLU A 203 3.88 7.56 6.48
N LEU A 204 3.45 7.01 5.34
CA LEU A 204 3.39 5.55 5.14
C LEU A 204 4.80 4.93 5.12
N ARG A 205 5.78 5.57 4.46
CA ARG A 205 7.18 5.10 4.47
C ARG A 205 7.78 5.09 5.87
N GLN A 206 7.41 6.04 6.73
CA GLN A 206 7.83 6.02 8.13
C GLN A 206 7.30 4.79 8.88
N CYS A 207 6.07 4.34 8.59
CA CYS A 207 5.53 3.11 9.16
C CYS A 207 6.35 1.88 8.76
N SER A 208 6.73 1.76 7.47
CA SER A 208 7.52 0.63 6.97
C SER A 208 8.93 0.57 7.58
N LEU A 209 9.56 1.72 7.84
CA LEU A 209 10.93 1.77 8.40
C LEU A 209 11.05 1.23 9.84
N TYR A 210 9.95 1.17 10.61
CA TYR A 210 9.94 0.49 11.92
C TYR A 210 10.21 -1.03 11.79
N ASN A 211 9.98 -1.61 10.61
CA ASN A 211 10.25 -3.01 10.33
C ASN A 211 11.76 -3.31 10.30
N GLU A 212 12.59 -2.44 9.70
CA GLU A 212 14.04 -2.67 9.54
C GLU A 212 14.83 -2.52 10.84
N SER A 213 14.39 -1.61 11.72
CA SER A 213 15.00 -1.42 13.04
C SER A 213 14.67 -2.55 14.02
N SER A 214 13.59 -3.30 13.77
CA SER A 214 13.15 -4.43 14.60
C SER A 214 13.62 -5.81 14.07
N THR A 215 13.95 -5.91 12.77
CA THR A 215 14.30 -7.18 12.10
C THR A 215 15.80 -7.47 12.06
N SER A 216 16.67 -6.51 12.38
CA SER A 216 18.14 -6.69 12.46
C SER A 216 18.61 -7.68 13.54
N GLN A 217 17.71 -8.36 14.25
CA GLN A 217 18.05 -9.42 15.23
C GLN A 217 17.49 -10.81 14.91
N HIS A 218 16.72 -11.00 13.83
CA HIS A 218 16.06 -12.29 13.57
C HIS A 218 16.16 -12.75 12.11
N HIS A 219 17.38 -12.90 11.60
CA HIS A 219 17.63 -13.90 10.57
C HIS A 219 17.51 -15.29 11.20
N CYS A 220 16.32 -15.88 11.09
CA CYS A 220 16.07 -17.27 11.43
C CYS A 220 16.51 -18.12 10.23
N THR A 221 17.76 -18.57 10.24
CA THR A 221 18.24 -19.68 9.43
C THR A 221 17.62 -20.97 9.96
N THR A 222 16.86 -21.65 9.11
CA THR A 222 16.37 -23.01 9.34
C THR A 222 17.47 -24.00 9.00
N THR A 223 17.93 -24.74 10.01
CA THR A 223 18.46 -26.10 9.86
C THR A 223 17.35 -27.10 10.12
#